data_AF-A0A6N3UL63-F1
#
_entry.id   AF-A0A6N3UL63-F1
#
_cell.length_a   1.000
_cell.length_b   1.000
_cell.length_c   1.000
_cell.angle_alpha   90.00
_cell.angle_beta   90.00
_cell.angle_gamma   90.00
#
_symmetry.space_group_name_H-M   'P 1'
#
loop_
_entity.id
_entity.type
_entity.pdbx_description
1 polymer ?
#
loop_
_entity_poly.entity_id
_entity_poly.type
_entity_poly.pdbx_seq_one_letter_code
_entity_poly.pdbx_strand_id
1 'polypeptide(L)'
;MPAHVAHSTASAPVLAADNPIPILFEPKYFYSVQGVLSESAWRDPQGKLFGKPVLSWDNDDFDYLKYRLEQQKEVELHEAREWNTQRNLANDPNQDSTYRLRVEALQKVIDGIPRFKYWIAQATNEQHALQQARQQQALAQQQADLAQEQARALALQERQQQAVAHQERQARGQWLFWIGSVFAAIVAGWVWHRFIRHRCPSCKSLNVHCTGQAELDRFKGRIKVREKNSRGTNTRFMNTTFVINRYDYACDECDHTWSEKKKEELGA
;
A
#
# COMPACT_ATOMS: atom_id res chain seq x y z
N MET A 1 10.45 84.56 21.14
CA MET A 1 10.65 83.34 21.94
C MET A 1 10.18 82.17 21.10
N PRO A 2 11.06 81.23 20.69
CA PRO A 2 10.62 80.09 19.91
C PRO A 2 9.87 79.12 20.83
N ALA A 3 8.62 78.81 20.48
CA ALA A 3 7.82 77.84 21.19
C ALA A 3 8.41 76.44 20.93
N HIS A 4 8.88 75.78 21.99
CA HIS A 4 9.26 74.38 21.93
C HIS A 4 8.04 73.55 21.53
N VAL A 5 8.16 72.90 20.38
CA VAL A 5 7.20 71.94 19.84
C VAL A 5 7.26 70.70 20.74
N ALA A 6 6.17 70.40 21.43
CA ALA A 6 5.99 69.10 22.05
C ALA A 6 5.76 68.08 20.92
N HIS A 7 6.83 67.45 20.47
CA HIS A 7 6.75 66.24 19.65
C HIS A 7 6.03 65.15 20.44
N SER A 8 5.14 64.40 19.80
CA SER A 8 4.57 63.20 20.41
C SER A 8 5.72 62.25 20.77
N THR A 9 6.03 62.15 22.06
CA THR A 9 7.15 61.38 22.63
C THR A 9 6.87 59.87 22.67
N ALA A 10 6.03 59.35 21.78
CA ALA A 10 5.81 57.92 21.67
C ALA A 10 7.07 57.30 21.04
N SER A 11 7.75 56.41 21.78
CA SER A 11 8.84 55.62 21.21
C SER A 11 8.30 54.71 20.10
N ALA A 12 9.08 54.54 19.02
CA ALA A 12 8.73 53.61 17.96
C ALA A 12 8.52 52.20 18.55
N PRO A 13 7.47 51.46 18.13
CA PRO A 13 7.28 50.08 18.55
C PRO A 13 8.47 49.23 18.08
N VAL A 14 8.83 48.25 18.91
CA VAL A 14 9.98 47.38 18.68
C VAL A 14 9.58 46.32 17.66
N LEU A 15 10.22 46.35 16.50
CA LEU A 15 10.06 45.32 15.46
C LEU A 15 11.26 44.38 15.44
N ALA A 16 11.04 43.17 14.93
CA ALA A 16 12.12 42.23 14.64
C ALA A 16 13.15 42.85 13.67
N ALA A 17 14.44 42.52 13.87
CA ALA A 17 15.53 43.14 13.11
C ALA A 17 15.48 42.86 11.59
N ASP A 18 14.86 41.76 11.20
CA ASP A 18 14.65 41.30 9.83
C ASP A 18 13.29 41.73 9.25
N ASN A 19 12.49 42.51 9.99
CA ASN A 19 11.20 42.98 9.51
C ASN A 19 11.41 43.96 8.33
N PRO A 20 10.83 43.70 7.14
CA PRO A 20 11.03 44.55 5.97
C PRO A 20 10.21 45.86 6.02
N ILE A 21 9.20 45.95 6.89
CA ILE A 21 8.26 47.08 6.94
C ILE A 21 8.98 48.42 7.18
N PRO A 22 9.92 48.58 8.13
CA PRO A 22 10.62 49.85 8.34
C PRO A 22 11.32 50.42 7.10
N ILE A 23 11.78 49.54 6.21
CA ILE A 23 12.53 49.89 5.00
C ILE A 23 11.58 50.15 3.82
N LEU A 24 10.58 49.28 3.65
CA LEU A 24 9.72 49.29 2.46
C LEU A 24 8.43 50.09 2.65
N PHE A 25 8.10 50.48 3.88
CA PHE A 25 6.92 51.27 4.18
C PHE A 25 7.18 52.77 4.09
N GLU A 26 6.52 53.41 3.12
CA GLU A 26 6.50 54.86 2.97
C GLU A 26 5.07 55.41 3.18
N PRO A 27 4.81 56.23 4.22
CA PRO A 27 3.48 56.77 4.50
C PRO A 27 2.84 57.54 3.33
N LYS A 28 3.67 58.25 2.54
CA LYS A 28 3.22 59.05 1.39
C LYS A 28 2.60 58.21 0.27
N TYR A 29 2.86 56.90 0.25
CA TYR A 29 2.26 55.96 -0.69
C TYR A 29 0.72 56.01 -0.72
N PHE A 30 0.10 56.28 0.43
CA PHE A 30 -1.36 56.32 0.56
C PHE A 30 -2.02 57.58 -0.02
N TYR A 31 -1.25 58.56 -0.48
CA TYR A 31 -1.81 59.76 -1.11
C TYR A 31 -2.46 59.46 -2.46
N SER A 32 -1.94 58.46 -3.16
CA SER A 32 -2.39 58.10 -4.52
C SER A 32 -2.90 56.66 -4.64
N VAL A 33 -2.49 55.75 -3.74
CA VAL A 33 -2.84 54.34 -3.86
C VAL A 33 -3.90 53.94 -2.83
N GLN A 34 -5.15 53.83 -3.29
CA GLN A 34 -6.26 53.33 -2.47
C GLN A 34 -6.45 51.81 -2.57
N GLY A 35 -5.78 51.12 -3.50
CA GLY A 35 -5.89 49.67 -3.68
C GLY A 35 -5.50 48.87 -2.43
N VAL A 36 -4.57 49.40 -1.63
CA VAL A 36 -4.14 48.80 -0.35
C VAL A 36 -5.20 48.95 0.74
N LEU A 37 -6.27 49.73 0.55
CA LEU A 37 -7.38 49.79 1.51
C LEU A 37 -8.45 48.69 1.28
N SER A 38 -8.27 47.87 0.24
CA SER A 38 -9.24 46.84 -0.15
C SER A 38 -9.09 45.54 0.63
N GLU A 39 -10.19 44.79 0.75
CA GLU A 39 -10.17 43.45 1.36
C GLU A 39 -9.20 42.51 0.63
N SER A 40 -9.18 42.56 -0.70
CA SER A 40 -8.31 41.71 -1.52
C SER A 40 -6.83 41.88 -1.20
N ALA A 41 -6.39 43.07 -0.80
CA ALA A 41 -4.98 43.31 -0.46
C ALA A 41 -4.58 42.66 0.88
N TRP A 42 -5.49 42.64 1.86
CA TRP A 42 -5.23 42.18 3.23
C TRP A 42 -5.75 40.78 3.52
N ARG A 43 -6.48 40.16 2.58
CA ARG A 43 -7.00 38.80 2.71
C ARG A 43 -6.25 37.80 1.83
N ASP A 44 -5.48 38.26 0.84
CA ASP A 44 -4.73 37.37 -0.05
C ASP A 44 -3.64 36.60 0.72
N PRO A 45 -3.77 35.26 0.88
CA PRO A 45 -2.81 34.45 1.63
C PRO A 45 -1.44 34.36 0.94
N GLN A 46 -1.36 34.63 -0.36
CA GLN A 46 -0.09 34.68 -1.12
C GLN A 46 0.44 36.11 -1.27
N GLY A 47 -0.35 37.10 -0.88
CA GLY A 47 -0.03 38.51 -0.96
C GLY A 47 1.14 38.88 -0.05
N LYS A 48 1.89 39.90 -0.46
CA LYS A 48 2.90 40.57 0.37
C LYS A 48 2.58 42.05 0.44
N LEU A 49 2.52 42.57 1.66
CA LEU A 49 2.38 44.00 1.92
C LEU A 49 3.68 44.51 2.51
N PHE A 50 4.28 45.50 1.85
CA PHE A 50 5.56 46.10 2.24
C PHE A 50 6.66 45.03 2.48
N GLY A 51 6.67 44.00 1.61
CA GLY A 51 7.63 42.89 1.66
C GLY A 51 7.30 41.77 2.65
N LYS A 52 6.36 41.96 3.58
CA LYS A 52 5.94 40.96 4.56
C LYS A 52 4.71 40.18 4.05
N PRO A 53 4.69 38.83 4.07
CA PRO A 53 3.51 38.04 3.75
C PRO A 53 2.31 38.46 4.59
N VAL A 54 1.14 38.63 3.97
CA VAL A 54 -0.07 39.16 4.64
C VAL A 54 -0.43 38.36 5.91
N LEU A 55 -0.35 37.02 5.85
CA LEU A 55 -0.71 36.17 6.99
C LEU A 55 0.31 36.17 8.13
N SER A 56 1.49 36.75 7.93
CA SER A 56 2.50 36.88 9.00
C SER A 56 2.50 38.26 9.66
N TRP A 57 1.52 39.12 9.33
CA TRP A 57 1.35 40.39 10.02
C TRP A 57 0.86 40.17 11.46
N ASP A 58 1.48 40.86 12.39
CA ASP A 58 1.20 40.81 13.82
C ASP A 58 0.80 42.20 14.36
N ASN A 59 0.48 42.28 15.65
CA ASN A 59 0.08 43.54 16.25
C ASN A 59 1.18 44.60 16.23
N ASP A 60 2.44 44.20 16.36
CA ASP A 60 3.58 45.13 16.40
C ASP A 60 3.76 45.80 15.03
N ASP A 61 3.54 45.06 13.93
CA ASP A 61 3.53 45.63 12.57
C ASP A 61 2.46 46.71 12.40
N PHE A 62 1.25 46.46 12.90
CA PHE A 62 0.14 47.41 12.81
C PHE A 62 0.36 48.63 13.70
N ASP A 63 0.96 48.44 14.87
CA ASP A 63 1.31 49.52 15.77
C ASP A 63 2.42 50.39 15.15
N TYR A 64 3.39 49.77 14.46
CA TYR A 64 4.41 50.48 13.69
C TYR A 64 3.83 51.26 12.51
N LEU A 65 2.91 50.64 11.78
CA LEU A 65 2.18 51.28 10.68
C LEU A 65 1.46 52.53 11.19
N LYS A 66 0.69 52.40 12.28
CA LYS A 66 -0.01 53.52 12.91
C LYS A 66 0.96 54.62 13.34
N TYR A 67 2.02 54.26 14.05
CA TYR A 67 3.04 55.20 14.51
C TYR A 67 3.65 56.01 13.35
N ARG A 68 4.05 55.36 12.26
CA ARG A 68 4.63 56.03 11.08
C ARG A 68 3.61 56.93 10.36
N LEU A 69 2.34 56.53 10.29
CA LEU A 69 1.27 57.35 9.71
C LEU A 69 0.98 58.59 10.56
N GLU A 70 0.95 58.46 11.89
CA GLU A 70 0.80 59.58 12.81
C GLU A 70 1.97 60.57 12.72
N GLN A 71 3.21 60.07 12.66
CA GLN A 71 4.38 60.92 12.40
C GLN A 71 4.29 61.66 11.08
N GLN A 72 3.85 60.99 10.01
CA GLN A 72 3.69 61.66 8.72
C GLN A 72 2.65 62.79 8.79
N LYS A 73 1.54 62.63 9.53
CA LYS A 73 0.56 63.71 9.72
C LYS A 73 1.16 64.94 10.39
N GLU A 74 2.07 64.76 11.35
CA GLU A 74 2.80 65.87 11.98
C GLU A 74 3.74 66.57 10.99
N VAL A 75 4.44 65.81 10.15
CA VAL A 75 5.30 66.35 9.08
C VAL A 75 4.48 67.17 8.08
N GLU A 76 3.34 66.67 7.61
CA GLU A 76 2.48 67.41 6.68
C GLU A 76 1.94 68.71 7.31
N LEU A 77 1.64 68.70 8.62
CA LEU A 77 1.20 69.90 9.34
C LEU A 77 2.31 70.95 9.41
N HIS A 78 3.54 70.51 9.63
CA HIS A 78 4.71 71.39 9.64
C HIS A 78 4.95 72.00 8.25
N GLU A 79 4.99 71.17 7.19
CA GLU A 79 5.17 71.62 5.81
C GLU A 79 4.10 72.64 5.40
N ALA A 80 2.83 72.43 5.78
CA ALA A 80 1.74 73.37 5.51
C ALA A 80 1.92 74.71 6.25
N ARG A 81 2.39 74.69 7.50
CA ARG A 81 2.70 75.92 8.26
C ARG A 81 3.83 76.72 7.62
N GLU A 82 4.90 76.03 7.20
CA GLU A 82 6.03 76.68 6.52
C GLU A 82 5.60 77.29 5.18
N TRP A 83 4.80 76.56 4.39
CA TRP A 83 4.28 77.03 3.12
C TRP A 83 3.39 78.28 3.27
N ASN A 84 2.51 78.30 4.29
CA ASN A 84 1.67 79.47 4.60
C ASN A 84 2.53 80.67 5.04
N THR A 85 3.53 80.43 5.86
CA THR A 85 4.46 81.46 6.34
C THR A 85 5.24 82.08 5.18
N GLN A 86 5.78 81.26 4.26
CA GLN A 86 6.53 81.74 3.10
C GLN A 86 5.68 82.59 2.15
N ARG A 87 4.37 82.34 2.08
CA ARG A 87 3.44 83.07 1.20
C ARG A 87 2.71 84.22 1.89
N ASN A 88 3.06 84.56 3.13
CA ASN A 88 2.37 85.57 3.95
C ASN A 88 0.84 85.36 4.02
N LEU A 89 0.41 84.09 4.05
CA LEU A 89 -1.00 83.74 4.18
C LEU A 89 -1.36 83.71 5.68
N ALA A 90 -2.42 84.43 6.06
CA ALA A 90 -2.90 84.49 7.45
C ALA A 90 -3.72 83.25 7.88
N ASN A 91 -3.83 82.24 7.02
CA ASN A 91 -4.81 81.17 7.19
C ASN A 91 -4.26 79.98 7.97
N ASP A 92 -5.13 79.42 8.81
CA ASP A 92 -4.95 78.15 9.51
C ASP A 92 -4.52 77.06 8.50
N PRO A 93 -3.44 76.28 8.77
CA PRO A 93 -3.04 75.13 7.95
C PRO A 93 -4.20 74.16 7.64
N ASN A 94 -5.20 74.08 8.51
CA ASN A 94 -6.41 73.30 8.27
C ASN A 94 -7.28 73.81 7.11
N GLN A 95 -7.00 74.98 6.55
CA GLN A 95 -7.67 75.51 5.35
C GLN A 95 -6.94 75.14 4.05
N ASP A 96 -5.70 74.62 4.13
CA ASP A 96 -4.97 74.15 2.97
C ASP A 96 -5.60 72.83 2.46
N SER A 97 -6.13 72.86 1.24
CA SER A 97 -6.80 71.71 0.62
C SER A 97 -5.86 70.52 0.42
N THR A 98 -4.57 70.76 0.14
CA THR A 98 -3.56 69.72 -0.05
C THR A 98 -3.25 69.03 1.27
N TYR A 99 -3.02 69.81 2.32
CA TYR A 99 -2.82 69.28 3.68
C TYR A 99 -4.01 68.42 4.11
N ARG A 100 -5.23 68.95 3.97
CA ARG A 100 -6.45 68.23 4.35
C ARG A 100 -6.59 66.89 3.61
N LEU A 101 -6.41 66.88 2.29
CA LEU A 101 -6.54 65.67 1.49
C LEU A 101 -5.51 64.60 1.88
N ARG A 102 -4.25 65.01 2.13
CA ARG A 102 -3.19 64.09 2.55
C ARG A 102 -3.44 63.53 3.95
N VAL A 103 -3.81 64.38 4.91
CA VAL A 103 -4.14 63.93 6.26
C VAL A 103 -5.37 63.04 6.29
N GLU A 104 -6.40 63.35 5.49
CA GLU A 104 -7.58 62.50 5.36
C GLU A 104 -7.22 61.12 4.78
N ALA A 105 -6.33 61.07 3.79
CA ALA A 105 -5.85 59.81 3.23
C ALA A 105 -5.12 58.96 4.29
N LEU A 106 -4.21 59.57 5.07
CA LEU A 106 -3.52 58.88 6.17
C LEU A 106 -4.50 58.43 7.27
N GLN A 107 -5.46 59.28 7.62
CA GLN A 107 -6.46 58.98 8.64
C GLN A 107 -7.34 57.79 8.24
N LYS A 108 -7.76 57.71 6.98
CA LYS A 108 -8.52 56.56 6.45
C LYS A 108 -7.78 55.24 6.62
N VAL A 109 -6.45 55.25 6.46
CA VAL A 109 -5.63 54.05 6.68
C VAL A 109 -5.62 53.68 8.17
N ILE A 110 -5.39 54.67 9.05
CA ILE A 110 -5.38 54.47 10.52
C ILE A 110 -6.72 53.89 10.99
N ASP A 111 -7.83 54.47 10.53
CA ASP A 111 -9.18 54.02 10.88
C ASP A 111 -9.51 52.63 10.28
N GLY A 112 -8.82 52.26 9.20
CA GLY A 112 -8.93 50.95 8.55
C GLY A 112 -8.18 49.82 9.25
N ILE A 113 -7.20 50.12 10.12
CA ILE A 113 -6.35 49.11 10.78
C ILE A 113 -7.15 47.99 11.45
N PRO A 114 -8.21 48.25 12.25
CA PRO A 114 -9.01 47.19 12.85
C PRO A 114 -9.62 46.24 11.81
N ARG A 115 -10.02 46.77 10.66
CA ARG A 115 -10.60 45.99 9.55
C ARG A 115 -9.53 45.16 8.85
N PHE A 116 -8.33 45.70 8.66
CA PHE A 116 -7.19 44.95 8.12
C PHE A 116 -6.84 43.75 9.01
N LYS A 117 -6.75 43.98 10.33
CA LYS A 117 -6.56 42.91 11.32
C LYS A 117 -7.63 41.82 11.21
N TYR A 118 -8.89 42.22 11.07
CA TYR A 118 -10.01 41.29 10.92
C TYR A 118 -9.87 40.43 9.65
N TRP A 119 -9.55 41.03 8.50
CA TRP A 119 -9.40 40.31 7.24
C TRP A 119 -8.24 39.30 7.26
N ILE A 120 -7.11 39.68 7.87
CA ILE A 120 -5.98 38.76 8.06
C ILE A 120 -6.39 37.59 8.96
N ALA A 121 -7.04 37.89 10.10
CA ALA A 121 -7.51 36.84 11.01
C ALA A 121 -8.46 35.86 10.32
N GLN A 122 -9.39 36.38 9.49
CA GLN A 122 -10.28 35.55 8.70
C GLN A 122 -9.51 34.67 7.70
N ALA A 123 -8.57 35.24 6.95
CA ALA A 123 -7.74 34.50 6.00
C ALA A 123 -6.91 33.40 6.68
N THR A 124 -6.34 33.69 7.85
CA THR A 124 -5.58 32.73 8.66
C THR A 124 -6.47 31.57 9.11
N ASN A 125 -7.68 31.85 9.59
CA ASN A 125 -8.64 30.82 9.97
C ASN A 125 -9.05 29.94 8.78
N GLU A 126 -9.27 30.53 7.61
CA GLU A 126 -9.59 29.80 6.37
C GLU A 126 -8.43 28.88 5.95
N GLN A 127 -7.19 29.35 6.03
CA GLN A 127 -6.01 28.53 5.74
C GLN A 127 -5.88 27.35 6.73
N HIS A 128 -6.08 27.59 8.03
CA HIS A 128 -6.07 26.53 9.02
C HIS A 128 -7.17 25.50 8.78
N ALA A 129 -8.40 25.94 8.46
CA ALA A 129 -9.51 25.05 8.14
C ALA A 129 -9.21 24.19 6.89
N LEU A 130 -8.65 24.79 5.84
CA LEU A 130 -8.23 24.06 4.64
C LEU A 130 -7.14 23.02 4.94
N GLN A 131 -6.15 23.38 5.75
CA GLN A 131 -5.08 22.47 6.13
C GLN A 131 -5.59 21.31 6.99
N GLN A 132 -6.49 21.57 7.93
CA GLN A 132 -7.15 20.55 8.74
C GLN A 132 -8.00 19.61 7.88
N ALA A 133 -8.77 20.14 6.93
CA ALA A 133 -9.56 19.33 6.01
C ALA A 133 -8.68 18.42 5.15
N ARG A 134 -7.54 18.91 4.65
CA ARG A 134 -6.57 18.10 3.89
C ARG A 134 -5.95 16.99 4.74
N GLN A 135 -5.60 17.28 6.00
CA GLN A 135 -5.07 16.26 6.91
C GLN A 135 -6.11 15.17 7.20
N GLN A 136 -7.37 15.55 7.44
CA GLN A 136 -8.45 14.58 7.66
C GLN A 136 -8.71 13.72 6.43
N GLN A 137 -8.70 14.32 5.23
CA GLN A 137 -8.84 13.57 3.97
C GLN A 137 -7.69 12.57 3.77
N ALA A 138 -6.44 12.98 4.04
CA ALA A 138 -5.30 12.08 3.95
C ALA A 138 -5.39 10.90 4.92
N LEU A 139 -5.82 11.15 6.16
CA LEU A 139 -6.03 10.09 7.15
C LEU A 139 -7.17 9.14 6.75
N ALA A 140 -8.28 9.70 6.23
CA ALA A 140 -9.40 8.89 5.75
C ALA A 140 -8.99 8.01 4.55
N GLN A 141 -8.18 8.53 3.63
CA GLN A 141 -7.63 7.77 2.50
C GLN A 141 -6.74 6.63 2.98
N GLN A 142 -5.82 6.88 3.91
CA GLN A 142 -4.97 5.83 4.47
C GLN A 142 -5.78 4.72 5.15
N GLN A 143 -6.82 5.08 5.90
CA GLN A 143 -7.71 4.10 6.53
C GLN A 143 -8.49 3.28 5.49
N ALA A 144 -8.98 3.92 4.43
CA ALA A 144 -9.67 3.24 3.34
C ALA A 144 -8.75 2.27 2.59
N ASP A 145 -7.51 2.67 2.32
CA ASP A 145 -6.51 1.83 1.64
C ASP A 145 -6.15 0.60 2.48
N LEU A 146 -5.91 0.78 3.79
CA LEU A 146 -5.65 -0.33 4.71
C LEU A 146 -6.85 -1.29 4.81
N ALA A 147 -8.07 -0.77 4.89
CA ALA A 147 -9.27 -1.59 4.89
C ALA A 147 -9.42 -2.39 3.59
N GLN A 148 -9.06 -1.78 2.45
CA GLN A 148 -9.09 -2.44 1.15
C GLN A 148 -8.03 -3.54 1.04
N GLU A 149 -6.82 -3.30 1.54
CA GLU A 149 -5.76 -4.32 1.59
C GLU A 149 -6.14 -5.50 2.50
N GLN A 150 -6.70 -5.22 3.67
CA GLN A 150 -7.20 -6.26 4.58
C GLN A 150 -8.30 -7.10 3.91
N ALA A 151 -9.26 -6.46 3.24
CA ALA A 151 -10.31 -7.17 2.51
C ALA A 151 -9.75 -8.05 1.37
N ARG A 152 -8.74 -7.57 0.63
CA ARG A 152 -8.06 -8.36 -0.40
C ARG A 152 -7.31 -9.55 0.18
N ALA A 153 -6.61 -9.36 1.30
CA ALA A 153 -5.87 -10.42 1.98
C ALA A 153 -6.81 -11.53 2.48
N LEU A 154 -7.93 -11.15 3.11
CA LEU A 154 -8.96 -12.10 3.55
C LEU A 154 -9.57 -12.86 2.36
N ALA A 155 -9.91 -12.16 1.28
CA ALA A 155 -10.46 -12.80 0.08
C ALA A 155 -9.47 -13.79 -0.58
N LEU A 156 -8.18 -13.49 -0.56
CA LEU A 156 -7.14 -14.41 -1.04
C LEU A 156 -7.01 -15.63 -0.14
N GLN A 157 -7.03 -15.43 1.19
CA GLN A 157 -6.99 -16.51 2.17
C GLN A 157 -8.18 -17.46 2.02
N GLU A 158 -9.39 -16.93 1.86
CA GLU A 158 -10.61 -17.73 1.62
C GLU A 158 -10.50 -18.55 0.33
N ARG A 159 -10.00 -17.95 -0.77
CA ARG A 159 -9.78 -18.67 -2.03
C ARG A 159 -8.77 -19.81 -1.88
N GLN A 160 -7.68 -19.58 -1.16
CA GLN A 160 -6.68 -20.63 -0.90
C GLN A 160 -7.28 -21.78 -0.08
N GLN A 161 -8.03 -21.47 0.98
CA GLN A 161 -8.69 -22.50 1.80
C GLN A 161 -9.70 -23.32 0.99
N GLN A 162 -10.50 -22.67 0.14
CA GLN A 162 -11.43 -23.36 -0.76
C GLN A 162 -10.69 -24.25 -1.76
N ALA A 163 -9.60 -23.75 -2.37
CA ALA A 163 -8.80 -24.54 -3.32
C ALA A 163 -8.19 -25.78 -2.66
N VAL A 164 -7.62 -25.63 -1.45
CA VAL A 164 -7.08 -26.76 -0.68
C VAL A 164 -8.19 -27.76 -0.34
N ALA A 165 -9.33 -27.29 0.16
CA ALA A 165 -10.47 -28.16 0.47
C ALA A 165 -10.99 -28.92 -0.76
N HIS A 166 -11.03 -28.28 -1.92
CA HIS A 166 -11.38 -28.94 -3.18
C HIS A 166 -10.36 -29.99 -3.60
N GLN A 167 -9.06 -29.68 -3.49
CA GLN A 167 -7.98 -30.60 -3.81
C GLN A 167 -7.97 -31.82 -2.89
N GLU A 168 -8.19 -31.61 -1.58
CA GLU A 168 -8.30 -32.72 -0.62
C GLU A 168 -9.47 -33.65 -0.94
N ARG A 169 -10.64 -33.10 -1.31
CA ARG A 169 -11.81 -33.91 -1.69
C ARG A 169 -11.53 -34.72 -2.96
N GLN A 170 -10.92 -34.11 -3.97
CA GLN A 170 -10.55 -34.80 -5.21
C GLN A 170 -9.48 -35.87 -4.96
N ALA A 171 -8.43 -35.56 -4.20
CA ALA A 171 -7.37 -36.50 -3.87
C ALA A 171 -7.89 -37.69 -3.05
N ARG A 172 -8.79 -37.45 -2.07
CA ARG A 172 -9.46 -38.52 -1.32
C ARG A 172 -10.32 -39.40 -2.24
N GLY A 173 -11.11 -38.79 -3.12
CA GLY A 173 -11.92 -39.53 -4.09
C GLY A 173 -11.09 -40.36 -5.07
N GLN A 174 -10.04 -39.76 -5.63
CA GLN A 174 -9.13 -40.42 -6.57
C GLN A 174 -8.33 -41.55 -5.90
N TRP A 175 -7.87 -41.34 -4.66
CA TRP A 175 -7.21 -42.37 -3.86
C TRP A 175 -8.13 -43.56 -3.58
N LEU A 176 -9.37 -43.30 -3.16
CA LEU A 176 -10.38 -44.35 -2.95
C LEU A 176 -10.66 -45.13 -4.25
N PHE A 177 -10.76 -44.44 -5.38
CA PHE A 177 -10.93 -45.09 -6.70
C PHE A 177 -9.75 -45.99 -7.07
N TRP A 178 -8.51 -45.55 -6.84
CA TRP A 178 -7.32 -46.36 -7.10
C TRP A 178 -7.24 -47.59 -6.20
N ILE A 179 -7.52 -47.45 -4.89
CA ILE A 179 -7.59 -48.59 -3.97
C ILE A 179 -8.62 -49.60 -4.47
N GLY A 180 -9.84 -49.14 -4.79
CA GLY A 180 -10.90 -50.00 -5.30
C GLY A 180 -10.50 -50.75 -6.58
N SER A 181 -9.82 -50.05 -7.50
CA SER A 181 -9.37 -50.63 -8.77
C SER A 181 -8.27 -51.70 -8.60
N VAL A 182 -7.29 -51.45 -7.73
CA VAL A 182 -6.22 -52.43 -7.44
C VAL A 182 -6.81 -53.69 -6.79
N PHE A 183 -7.73 -53.52 -5.84
CA PHE A 183 -8.40 -54.64 -5.20
C PHE A 183 -9.20 -55.48 -6.21
N ALA A 184 -9.95 -54.82 -7.10
CA ALA A 184 -10.69 -55.50 -8.16
C ALA A 184 -9.77 -56.30 -9.11
N ALA A 185 -8.60 -55.76 -9.46
CA ALA A 185 -7.64 -56.46 -10.32
C ALA A 185 -7.04 -57.71 -9.65
N ILE A 186 -6.73 -57.65 -8.35
CA ILE A 186 -6.24 -58.81 -7.59
C ILE A 186 -7.31 -59.92 -7.57
N VAL A 187 -8.57 -59.56 -7.28
CA VAL A 187 -9.68 -60.51 -7.28
C VAL A 187 -9.89 -61.11 -8.67
N ALA A 188 -9.89 -60.30 -9.73
CA ALA A 188 -10.02 -60.76 -11.10
C ALA A 188 -8.88 -61.72 -11.51
N GLY A 189 -7.64 -61.40 -11.13
CA GLY A 189 -6.47 -62.27 -11.38
C GLY A 189 -6.58 -63.61 -10.65
N TRP A 190 -7.04 -63.59 -9.40
CA TRP A 190 -7.28 -64.82 -8.63
C TRP A 190 -8.37 -65.68 -9.26
N VAL A 191 -9.51 -65.08 -9.66
CA VAL A 191 -10.59 -65.75 -10.36
C VAL A 191 -10.10 -66.35 -11.69
N TRP A 192 -9.34 -65.60 -12.49
CA TRP A 192 -8.78 -66.10 -13.75
C TRP A 192 -7.84 -67.30 -13.54
N HIS A 193 -6.93 -67.20 -12.57
CA HIS A 193 -6.01 -68.29 -12.26
C HIS A 193 -6.76 -69.55 -11.81
N ARG A 194 -7.74 -69.41 -10.89
CA ARG A 194 -8.48 -70.54 -10.32
C ARG A 194 -9.45 -71.17 -11.31
N PHE A 195 -10.13 -70.37 -12.14
CA PHE A 195 -11.22 -70.84 -12.99
C PHE A 195 -10.87 -70.94 -14.48
N ILE A 196 -9.76 -70.40 -14.98
CA ILE A 196 -9.46 -70.44 -16.42
C ILE A 196 -8.15 -71.17 -16.70
N ARG A 197 -7.12 -70.96 -15.88
CA ARG A 197 -5.79 -71.58 -16.10
C ARG A 197 -5.73 -73.06 -15.67
N HIS A 198 -6.37 -73.42 -14.56
CA HIS A 198 -6.37 -74.79 -14.01
C HIS A 198 -7.66 -75.54 -14.35
N ARG A 199 -7.96 -75.65 -15.65
CA ARG A 199 -9.09 -76.43 -16.15
C ARG A 199 -8.62 -77.49 -17.13
N CYS A 200 -9.36 -78.59 -17.19
CA CYS A 200 -9.18 -79.55 -18.27
C CYS A 200 -9.40 -78.86 -19.63
N PRO A 201 -8.46 -78.93 -20.58
CA PRO A 201 -8.59 -78.27 -21.88
C PRO A 201 -9.73 -78.86 -22.74
N SER A 202 -10.20 -80.07 -22.44
CA SER A 202 -11.30 -80.74 -23.16
C SER A 202 -12.67 -80.40 -22.55
N CYS A 203 -12.92 -80.80 -21.29
CA CYS A 203 -14.24 -80.66 -20.65
C CYS A 203 -14.38 -79.47 -19.68
N LYS A 204 -13.32 -78.66 -19.49
CA LYS A 204 -13.30 -77.47 -18.59
C LYS A 204 -13.59 -77.75 -17.11
N SER A 205 -13.53 -79.01 -16.68
CA SER A 205 -13.68 -79.38 -15.27
C SER A 205 -12.49 -78.89 -14.42
N LEU A 206 -12.71 -78.79 -13.10
CA LEU A 206 -11.72 -78.38 -12.10
C LEU A 206 -11.10 -79.57 -11.34
N ASN A 207 -11.61 -80.78 -11.58
CA ASN A 207 -11.17 -82.03 -10.94
C ASN A 207 -10.07 -82.66 -11.81
N VAL A 208 -8.83 -82.34 -11.46
CA VAL A 208 -7.64 -82.75 -12.20
C VAL A 208 -6.62 -83.28 -11.19
N HIS A 209 -6.05 -84.44 -11.47
CA HIS A 209 -4.94 -84.99 -10.69
C HIS A 209 -3.69 -85.14 -11.56
N CYS A 210 -2.52 -85.08 -10.91
CA CYS A 210 -1.23 -85.30 -11.54
C CYS A 210 -0.99 -86.81 -11.62
N THR A 211 -0.84 -87.36 -12.83
CA THR A 211 -0.62 -88.80 -13.06
C THR A 211 0.85 -89.16 -13.16
N GLY A 212 1.72 -88.20 -13.48
CA GLY A 212 3.14 -88.46 -13.63
C GLY A 212 3.98 -87.18 -13.66
N GLN A 213 5.23 -87.33 -13.24
CA GLN A 213 6.24 -86.29 -13.34
C GLN A 213 7.49 -86.89 -14.00
N ALA A 214 7.94 -86.25 -15.07
CA ALA A 214 9.16 -86.62 -15.76
C ALA A 214 10.09 -85.40 -15.88
N GLU A 215 11.32 -85.54 -15.39
CA GLU A 215 12.38 -84.58 -15.64
C GLU A 215 12.79 -84.67 -17.11
N LEU A 216 12.60 -83.59 -17.88
CA LEU A 216 12.94 -83.56 -19.31
C LEU A 216 14.38 -83.12 -19.55
N ASP A 217 14.80 -82.08 -18.85
CA ASP A 217 16.09 -81.44 -19.08
C ASP A 217 16.59 -80.71 -17.83
N ARG A 218 17.91 -80.73 -17.65
CA ARG A 218 18.61 -80.13 -16.52
C ARG A 218 19.76 -79.29 -17.03
N PHE A 219 19.69 -77.98 -16.76
CA PHE A 219 20.71 -77.04 -17.22
C PHE A 219 21.12 -76.06 -16.12
N LYS A 220 22.37 -75.58 -16.21
CA LYS A 220 22.90 -74.55 -15.32
C LYS A 220 22.55 -73.17 -15.87
N GLY A 221 21.93 -72.33 -15.05
CA GLY A 221 21.65 -70.93 -15.36
C GLY A 221 22.18 -70.00 -14.27
N ARG A 222 22.03 -68.68 -14.49
CA ARG A 222 22.36 -67.67 -13.49
C ARG A 222 21.08 -66.99 -13.01
N ILE A 223 20.90 -66.91 -11.69
CA ILE A 223 19.84 -66.15 -11.06
C ILE A 223 20.41 -64.89 -10.41
N LYS A 224 19.69 -63.78 -10.52
CA LYS A 224 20.02 -62.53 -9.85
C LYS A 224 19.36 -62.52 -8.47
N VAL A 225 20.15 -62.68 -7.42
CA VAL A 225 19.67 -62.65 -6.04
C VAL A 225 19.93 -61.25 -5.48
N ARG A 226 18.93 -60.69 -4.82
CA ARG A 226 19.01 -59.38 -4.17
C ARG A 226 19.03 -59.58 -2.66
N GLU A 227 20.18 -59.37 -2.06
CA GLU A 227 20.39 -59.55 -0.62
C GLU A 227 20.40 -58.21 0.08
N LYS A 228 19.67 -58.13 1.20
CA LYS A 228 19.58 -56.93 2.01
C LYS A 228 20.37 -57.15 3.28
N ASN A 229 21.49 -56.42 3.42
CA ASN A 229 22.33 -56.45 4.61
C ASN A 229 22.30 -55.08 5.31
N SER A 230 22.86 -55.01 6.52
CA SER A 230 22.92 -53.80 7.34
C SER A 230 23.62 -52.59 6.70
N ARG A 231 24.38 -52.82 5.62
CA ARG A 231 25.12 -51.79 4.85
C ARG A 231 24.45 -51.41 3.51
N GLY A 232 23.28 -51.98 3.18
CA GLY A 232 22.56 -51.70 1.95
C GLY A 232 22.09 -52.94 1.19
N THR A 233 21.54 -52.73 0.00
CA THR A 233 21.01 -53.82 -0.85
C THR A 233 22.00 -54.12 -1.97
N ASN A 234 22.57 -55.33 -2.00
CA ASN A 234 23.51 -55.76 -3.03
C ASN A 234 22.85 -56.80 -3.96
N THR A 235 23.15 -56.75 -5.25
CA THR A 235 22.68 -57.73 -6.24
C THR A 235 23.86 -58.56 -6.74
N ARG A 236 23.81 -59.87 -6.49
CA ARG A 236 24.81 -60.83 -7.00
C ARG A 236 24.17 -61.82 -7.96
N PHE A 237 24.94 -62.26 -8.96
CA PHE A 237 24.54 -63.37 -9.84
C PHE A 237 25.08 -64.68 -9.26
N MET A 238 24.18 -65.60 -8.94
CA MET A 238 24.54 -66.94 -8.46
C MET A 238 24.24 -67.97 -9.55
N ASN A 239 25.11 -68.95 -9.70
CA ASN A 239 24.85 -70.10 -10.55
C ASN A 239 23.82 -71.00 -9.84
N THR A 240 22.68 -71.24 -10.49
CA THR A 240 21.66 -72.19 -10.01
C THR A 240 21.38 -73.24 -11.08
N THR A 241 20.89 -74.39 -10.66
CA THR A 241 20.50 -75.46 -11.58
C THR A 241 19.00 -75.37 -11.77
N PHE A 242 18.56 -75.21 -13.01
CA PHE A 242 17.15 -75.26 -13.36
C PHE A 242 16.83 -76.63 -13.92
N VAL A 243 15.65 -77.13 -13.56
CA VAL A 243 15.09 -78.35 -14.11
C VAL A 243 13.78 -78.02 -14.81
N ILE A 244 13.60 -78.56 -16.02
CA ILE A 244 12.33 -78.51 -16.72
C ILE A 244 11.61 -79.82 -16.44
N ASN A 245 10.63 -79.77 -15.55
CA ASN A 245 9.76 -80.89 -15.25
C ASN A 245 8.55 -80.87 -16.19
N ARG A 246 8.26 -82.01 -16.80
CA ARG A 246 6.97 -82.27 -17.44
C ARG A 246 6.05 -82.88 -16.40
N TYR A 247 4.94 -82.19 -16.16
CA TYR A 247 3.86 -82.69 -15.34
C TYR A 247 2.76 -83.18 -16.27
N ASP A 248 2.41 -84.46 -16.16
CA ASP A 248 1.32 -85.06 -16.88
C ASP A 248 0.08 -85.06 -15.97
N TYR A 249 -1.00 -84.48 -16.48
CA TYR A 249 -2.27 -84.33 -15.78
C TYR A 249 -3.34 -85.17 -16.47
N ALA A 250 -4.25 -85.71 -15.68
CA ALA A 250 -5.47 -86.34 -16.17
C ALA A 250 -6.68 -85.68 -15.52
N CYS A 251 -7.75 -85.54 -16.31
CA CYS A 251 -9.04 -85.08 -15.83
C CYS A 251 -9.87 -86.25 -15.31
N ASP A 252 -10.42 -86.14 -14.10
CA ASP A 252 -11.25 -87.19 -13.50
C ASP A 252 -12.63 -87.38 -14.16
N GLU A 253 -13.10 -86.38 -14.92
CA GLU A 253 -14.44 -86.38 -15.49
C GLU A 253 -14.49 -86.81 -16.96
N CYS A 254 -13.43 -86.58 -17.73
CA CYS A 254 -13.39 -86.87 -19.16
C CYS A 254 -12.14 -87.63 -19.61
N ASP A 255 -11.32 -88.11 -18.66
CA ASP A 255 -10.08 -88.89 -18.87
C ASP A 255 -9.08 -88.26 -19.85
N HIS A 256 -9.26 -86.99 -20.19
CA HIS A 256 -8.38 -86.29 -21.10
C HIS A 256 -7.04 -86.01 -20.41
N THR A 257 -5.96 -86.46 -21.05
CA THR A 257 -4.60 -86.29 -20.55
C THR A 257 -3.90 -85.16 -21.29
N TRP A 258 -3.16 -84.33 -20.55
CA TRP A 258 -2.30 -83.29 -21.13
C TRP A 258 -1.06 -83.10 -20.28
N SER A 259 -0.06 -82.45 -20.86
CA SER A 259 1.23 -82.25 -20.19
C SER A 259 1.64 -80.79 -20.20
N GLU A 260 2.04 -80.26 -19.05
CA GLU A 260 2.61 -78.92 -18.92
C GLU A 260 4.10 -79.00 -18.57
N LYS A 261 4.91 -78.17 -19.21
CA LYS A 261 6.33 -78.03 -18.86
C LYS A 261 6.48 -76.87 -17.89
N LYS A 262 7.03 -77.13 -16.70
CA LYS A 262 7.35 -76.10 -15.72
C LYS A 262 8.86 -76.08 -15.49
N LYS A 263 9.41 -74.88 -15.48
CA LYS A 263 10.81 -74.65 -15.13
C LYS A 263 10.87 -74.35 -13.64
N GLU A 264 11.55 -75.20 -12.89
CA GLU A 264 11.70 -75.11 -11.45
C GLU A 264 13.18 -75.02 -11.07
N GLU A 265 13.45 -74.42 -9.92
CA GLU A 265 14.81 -74.36 -9.36
C GLU A 265 15.09 -75.62 -8.56
N LEU A 266 16.18 -76.31 -8.88
CA LEU A 266 16.53 -77.56 -8.20
C LEU A 266 17.18 -77.24 -6.85
N GLY A 267 16.44 -77.40 -5.76
CA GLY A 267 16.95 -77.23 -4.38
C GLY A 267 16.41 -76.00 -3.62
N ALA A 268 15.18 -75.57 -3.91
CA ALA A 268 14.42 -74.62 -3.09
C ALA A 268 13.24 -75.33 -2.39
#